data_AF-R4PKD6-F1
#
_entry.id   AF-R4PKD6-F1
#
_cell.length_a   1.000
_cell.length_b   1.000
_cell.length_c   1.000
_cell.angle_alpha   90.00
_cell.angle_beta   90.00
_cell.angle_gamma   90.00
#
_symmetry.space_group_name_H-M   'P 1'
#
loop_
_entity.id
_entity.type
_entity.pdbx_description
1 polymer ?
#
loop_
_entity_poly.entity_id
_entity_poly.type
_entity_poly.pdbx_seq_one_letter_code
_entity_poly.pdbx_strand_id
1 'polypeptide(L)'
;MIMKKSSGFTIVELLIVIVVIAILATITIVVYGSVQNRARSSAGQSQVNHLAKKVESFNTVNNTYPTYCQLITNSLSPTGAGSGVGVGTCAAGGSSAGLESKIDTPNSMSSTDVTSTTAANGSVVTYKRCTTNGAKVRYWDYAATTPALVDKNLGNVTTCP
;
A
#
# COMPACT_ATOMS: atom_id res chain seq x y z
N MET A 1 54.02 37.45 8.84
CA MET A 1 52.97 37.54 7.80
C MET A 1 53.10 36.31 6.92
N ILE A 2 52.21 35.31 7.07
CA ILE A 2 52.27 34.09 6.25
C ILE A 2 51.36 34.29 5.05
N MET A 3 51.95 34.35 3.86
CA MET A 3 51.24 34.42 2.57
C MET A 3 50.70 33.02 2.24
N LYS A 4 49.37 32.86 2.30
CA LYS A 4 48.69 31.63 1.84
C LYS A 4 48.81 31.54 0.33
N LYS A 5 49.46 30.47 -0.17
CA LYS A 5 49.52 30.16 -1.59
C LYS A 5 48.13 29.69 -2.04
N SER A 6 47.43 30.47 -2.86
CA SER A 6 46.17 30.06 -3.46
C SER A 6 46.47 29.15 -4.64
N SER A 7 46.19 27.85 -4.51
CA SER A 7 46.26 26.87 -5.60
C SER A 7 44.95 26.91 -6.37
N GLY A 8 45.00 27.34 -7.63
CA GLY A 8 43.84 27.29 -8.54
C GLY A 8 43.60 25.88 -9.08
N PHE A 9 42.33 25.50 -9.21
CA PHE A 9 41.92 24.28 -9.91
C PHE A 9 42.22 24.42 -11.40
N THR A 10 42.76 23.39 -12.03
CA THR A 10 42.98 23.37 -13.47
C THR A 10 41.65 23.19 -14.21
N ILE A 11 41.51 23.78 -15.40
CA ILE A 11 40.32 23.61 -16.25
C ILE A 11 40.10 22.12 -16.57
N VAL A 12 41.18 21.36 -16.72
CA VAL A 12 41.13 19.92 -17.00
C VAL A 12 40.55 19.14 -15.81
N GLU A 13 40.93 19.48 -14.57
CA GLU A 13 40.34 18.86 -13.37
C GLU A 13 38.84 19.12 -13.29
N LEU A 14 38.39 20.34 -13.62
CA LEU A 14 36.96 20.65 -13.60
C LEU A 14 36.21 19.96 -14.76
N LEU A 15 36.85 19.81 -15.93
CA LEU A 15 36.29 19.12 -17.09
C LEU A 15 36.06 17.63 -16.84
N ILE A 16 37.03 16.93 -16.23
CA ILE A 16 36.84 15.50 -15.94
C ILE A 16 35.71 15.29 -14.92
N VAL A 17 35.57 16.20 -13.95
CA VAL A 17 34.54 16.08 -12.91
C VAL A 17 33.14 16.20 -13.52
N ILE A 18 32.92 17.16 -14.43
CA ILE A 18 31.61 17.31 -15.08
C ILE A 18 31.26 16.12 -16.00
N VAL A 19 32.26 15.50 -16.64
CA VAL A 19 32.05 14.31 -17.48
C VAL A 19 31.69 13.11 -16.60
N VAL A 20 32.39 12.92 -15.48
CA VAL A 20 32.11 11.82 -14.56
C VAL A 20 30.72 11.94 -13.94
N ILE A 21 30.30 13.13 -13.47
CA ILE A 21 28.94 13.31 -12.94
C ILE A 21 27.86 13.11 -14.02
N ALA A 22 28.13 13.48 -15.29
CA ALA A 22 27.18 13.28 -16.37
C ALA A 22 26.94 11.79 -16.67
N ILE A 23 27.99 10.97 -16.66
CA ILE A 23 27.88 9.51 -16.84
C ILE A 23 27.11 8.90 -15.66
N LEU A 24 27.48 9.24 -14.43
CA LEU A 24 26.82 8.71 -13.23
C LEU A 24 25.33 9.12 -13.17
N ALA A 25 25.01 10.37 -13.46
CA ALA A 25 23.63 10.86 -13.47
C ALA A 25 22.77 10.09 -14.46
N THR A 26 23.29 9.85 -15.68
CA THR A 26 22.54 9.13 -16.72
C THR A 26 22.17 7.71 -16.29
N ILE A 27 23.12 6.96 -15.69
CA ILE A 27 22.87 5.61 -15.19
C ILE A 27 21.82 5.64 -14.06
N THR A 28 21.94 6.60 -13.13
CA THR A 28 21.02 6.69 -11.98
C THR A 28 19.57 6.95 -12.39
N ILE A 29 19.32 7.76 -13.43
CA ILE A 29 17.96 8.10 -13.88
C ILE A 29 17.21 6.86 -14.38
N VAL A 30 17.88 6.01 -15.17
CA VAL A 30 17.27 4.78 -15.71
C VAL A 30 16.92 3.79 -14.59
N VAL A 31 17.80 3.66 -13.59
CA VAL A 31 17.60 2.72 -12.47
C VAL A 31 16.52 3.21 -11.50
N TYR A 32 16.44 4.52 -11.26
CA TYR A 32 15.54 5.12 -10.27
C TYR A 32 14.07 4.73 -10.45
N GLY A 33 13.57 4.70 -11.70
CA GLY A 33 12.20 4.30 -12.00
C GLY A 33 11.89 2.86 -11.57
N SER A 34 12.80 1.92 -11.87
CA SER A 34 12.64 0.51 -11.50
C SER A 34 12.69 0.28 -9.98
N VAL A 35 13.55 1.02 -9.28
CA VAL A 35 13.70 0.92 -7.82
C VAL A 35 12.47 1.49 -7.11
N GLN A 36 11.96 2.63 -7.57
CA GLN A 36 10.74 3.23 -7.02
C GLN A 36 9.53 2.30 -7.17
N ASN A 37 9.41 1.61 -8.30
CA ASN A 37 8.35 0.64 -8.56
C ASN A 37 8.45 -0.60 -7.65
N ARG A 38 9.66 -1.13 -7.44
CA ARG A 38 9.89 -2.23 -6.49
C ARG A 38 9.58 -1.83 -5.06
N ALA A 39 9.99 -0.63 -4.65
CA ALA A 39 9.67 -0.08 -3.33
C ALA A 39 8.16 0.05 -3.11
N ARG A 40 7.41 0.55 -4.12
CA ARG A 40 5.94 0.61 -4.08
C ARG A 40 5.29 -0.76 -3.96
N SER A 41 5.78 -1.74 -4.71
CA SER A 41 5.26 -3.12 -4.69
C SER A 41 5.52 -3.78 -3.33
N SER A 42 6.72 -3.61 -2.78
CA SER A 42 7.07 -4.10 -1.44
C SER A 42 6.24 -3.43 -0.35
N ALA A 43 5.97 -2.12 -0.46
CA ALA A 43 5.11 -1.41 0.47
C ALA A 43 3.66 -1.92 0.41
N GLY A 44 3.13 -2.12 -0.81
CA GLY A 44 1.80 -2.71 -1.02
C GLY A 44 1.69 -4.12 -0.44
N GLN A 45 2.68 -4.97 -0.68
CA GLN A 45 2.72 -6.33 -0.15
C GLN A 45 2.75 -6.35 1.39
N SER A 46 3.54 -5.46 2.01
CA SER A 46 3.59 -5.33 3.47
C SER A 46 2.24 -4.92 4.03
N GLN A 47 1.58 -3.93 3.41
CA GLN A 47 0.25 -3.47 3.84
C GLN A 47 -0.81 -4.57 3.71
N VAL A 48 -0.79 -5.34 2.62
CA VAL A 48 -1.66 -6.51 2.43
C VAL A 48 -1.45 -7.55 3.52
N ASN A 49 -0.20 -7.85 3.86
CA ASN A 49 0.10 -8.81 4.92
C ASN A 49 -0.36 -8.33 6.30
N HIS A 50 -0.23 -7.03 6.59
CA HIS A 50 -0.72 -6.45 7.83
C HIS A 50 -2.25 -6.51 7.91
N LEU A 51 -2.92 -6.22 6.80
CA LEU A 51 -4.38 -6.31 6.72
C LEU A 51 -4.88 -7.75 6.85
N ALA A 52 -4.30 -8.68 6.09
CA ALA A 52 -4.63 -10.10 6.16
C ALA A 52 -4.59 -10.61 7.61
N LYS A 53 -3.50 -10.33 8.33
CA LYS A 53 -3.35 -10.71 9.74
C LYS A 53 -4.45 -10.14 10.63
N LYS A 54 -4.80 -8.85 10.48
CA LYS A 54 -5.86 -8.21 11.28
C LYS A 54 -7.23 -8.83 10.97
N VAL A 55 -7.52 -9.09 9.69
CA VAL A 55 -8.75 -9.71 9.22
C VAL A 55 -8.88 -11.16 9.73
N GLU A 56 -7.79 -11.94 9.67
CA GLU A 56 -7.76 -13.31 10.20
C GLU A 56 -7.87 -13.35 11.72
N SER A 57 -7.25 -12.40 12.42
CA SER A 57 -7.40 -12.24 13.87
C SER A 57 -8.86 -11.95 14.25
N PHE A 58 -9.54 -11.07 13.51
CA PHE A 58 -10.97 -10.82 13.75
C PHE A 58 -11.82 -12.07 13.51
N ASN A 59 -11.54 -12.81 12.43
CA ASN A 59 -12.23 -14.06 12.12
C ASN A 59 -12.01 -15.14 13.19
N THR A 60 -10.83 -15.17 13.82
CA THR A 60 -10.54 -16.10 14.92
C THR A 60 -11.38 -15.83 16.17
N VAL A 61 -11.73 -14.57 16.43
CA VAL A 61 -12.51 -14.17 17.60
C VAL A 61 -14.02 -14.22 17.34
N ASN A 62 -14.46 -13.82 16.14
CA ASN A 62 -15.88 -13.63 15.82
C ASN A 62 -16.45 -14.68 14.86
N ASN A 63 -15.64 -15.66 14.43
CA ASN A 63 -15.99 -16.70 13.45
C ASN A 63 -16.54 -16.16 12.10
N THR A 64 -16.30 -14.88 11.80
CA THR A 64 -16.72 -14.23 10.57
C THR A 64 -15.67 -13.23 10.11
N TYR A 65 -15.54 -13.07 8.79
CA TYR A 65 -14.72 -12.01 8.21
C TYR A 65 -15.39 -10.65 8.43
N PRO A 66 -14.64 -9.61 8.88
CA PRO A 66 -15.20 -8.31 9.20
C PRO A 66 -15.66 -7.58 7.93
N THR A 67 -16.67 -6.73 8.05
CA THR A 67 -17.01 -5.74 7.03
C THR A 67 -15.98 -4.61 7.02
N TYR A 68 -15.93 -3.84 5.93
CA TYR A 68 -15.09 -2.64 5.85
C TYR A 68 -15.34 -1.68 7.03
N CYS A 69 -16.60 -1.44 7.40
CA CYS A 69 -16.90 -0.56 8.54
C CYS A 69 -16.39 -1.13 9.88
N GLN A 70 -16.44 -2.45 10.09
CA GLN A 70 -15.92 -3.07 11.32
C GLN A 70 -14.39 -2.92 11.42
N LEU A 71 -13.68 -3.04 10.29
CA LEU A 71 -12.22 -2.88 10.22
C LEU A 71 -11.74 -1.44 10.51
N ILE A 72 -12.49 -0.43 10.07
CA ILE A 72 -12.07 0.98 10.23
C ILE A 72 -12.54 1.60 11.56
N THR A 73 -13.68 1.16 12.10
CA THR A 73 -14.25 1.71 13.34
C THR A 73 -13.91 0.89 14.58
N ASN A 74 -13.42 -0.34 14.42
CA ASN A 74 -13.23 -1.32 15.50
C ASN A 74 -14.49 -1.56 16.35
N SER A 75 -15.65 -1.60 15.70
CA SER A 75 -16.90 -1.95 16.34
C SER A 75 -17.42 -3.29 15.79
N LEU A 76 -18.10 -4.07 16.63
CA LEU A 76 -18.86 -5.25 16.20
C LEU A 76 -20.14 -4.87 15.45
N SER A 77 -20.72 -3.70 15.71
CA SER A 77 -22.00 -3.25 15.15
C SER A 77 -21.96 -1.80 14.61
N PRO A 78 -21.02 -1.46 13.70
CA PRO A 78 -20.94 -0.12 13.16
C PRO A 78 -22.19 0.23 12.36
N THR A 79 -22.62 1.48 12.47
CA THR A 79 -23.70 2.04 11.64
C THR A 79 -23.10 2.73 10.42
N GLY A 80 -23.62 2.42 9.23
CA GLY A 80 -23.08 2.87 7.94
C GLY A 80 -23.14 1.78 6.87
N ALA A 81 -23.24 2.16 5.60
CA ALA A 81 -23.47 1.23 4.50
C ALA A 81 -22.28 0.28 4.29
N GLY A 82 -22.34 -0.90 4.92
CA GLY A 82 -21.48 -2.03 4.65
C GLY A 82 -21.84 -2.73 3.34
N SER A 83 -21.82 -2.02 2.21
CA SER A 83 -21.67 -2.52 0.82
C SER A 83 -21.96 -1.37 -0.15
N GLY A 84 -20.92 -0.75 -0.72
CA GLY A 84 -21.06 0.19 -1.83
C GLY A 84 -20.48 1.58 -1.56
N VAL A 85 -19.41 1.86 -2.31
CA VAL A 85 -18.87 3.16 -2.73
C VAL A 85 -18.65 4.25 -1.67
N GLY A 86 -17.37 4.55 -1.45
CA GLY A 86 -16.92 5.83 -0.94
C GLY A 86 -16.41 5.76 0.50
N VAL A 87 -15.49 6.66 0.82
CA VAL A 87 -15.09 6.98 2.20
C VAL A 87 -16.30 7.65 2.87
N GLY A 88 -17.33 6.85 3.21
CA GLY A 88 -18.66 7.32 3.58
C GLY A 88 -19.12 6.69 4.90
N THR A 89 -19.21 7.56 5.92
CA THR A 89 -19.97 7.45 7.17
C THR A 89 -20.07 6.07 7.85
N CYS A 90 -18.96 5.32 7.98
CA CYS A 90 -18.92 4.32 9.04
C CYS A 90 -18.80 5.05 10.39
N ALA A 91 -19.85 4.99 11.19
CA ALA A 91 -19.85 5.47 12.56
C ALA A 91 -19.61 4.29 13.51
N ALA A 92 -18.77 4.52 14.53
CA ALA A 92 -18.66 3.58 15.63
C ALA A 92 -19.96 3.61 16.43
N GLY A 93 -20.76 2.55 16.34
CA GLY A 93 -21.88 2.28 17.25
C GLY A 93 -21.70 0.88 17.84
N GLY A 94 -22.07 0.64 19.10
CA GLY A 94 -21.98 -0.69 19.73
C GLY A 94 -20.63 -1.04 20.37
N SER A 95 -20.50 -2.28 20.84
CA SER A 95 -19.32 -2.80 21.56
C SER A 95 -18.10 -2.90 20.67
N SER A 96 -16.92 -2.53 21.22
CA SER A 96 -15.65 -2.66 20.52
C SER A 96 -15.37 -4.12 20.17
N ALA A 97 -14.99 -4.38 18.91
CA ALA A 97 -14.26 -5.59 18.62
C ALA A 97 -12.90 -5.49 19.33
N GLY A 98 -12.31 -6.60 19.78
CA GLY A 98 -11.03 -6.56 20.50
C GLY A 98 -10.00 -5.65 19.81
N LEU A 99 -9.21 -4.93 20.60
CA LEU A 99 -8.32 -3.84 20.14
C LEU A 99 -7.40 -4.25 18.97
N GLU A 100 -7.04 -5.52 18.89
CA GLU A 100 -6.27 -6.16 17.80
C GLU A 100 -6.87 -6.06 16.38
N SER A 101 -8.17 -5.76 16.21
CA SER A 101 -8.84 -5.83 14.90
C SER A 101 -8.92 -4.51 14.12
N LYS A 102 -8.56 -3.39 14.74
CA LYS A 102 -8.61 -2.08 14.08
C LYS A 102 -7.47 -1.93 13.08
N ILE A 103 -7.73 -1.38 11.90
CA ILE A 103 -6.66 -0.91 11.00
C ILE A 103 -6.15 0.45 11.48
N ASP A 104 -4.84 0.57 11.68
CA ASP A 104 -4.19 1.80 12.13
C ASP A 104 -4.24 2.93 11.08
N THR A 105 -4.36 2.60 9.79
CA THR A 105 -4.41 3.55 8.67
C THR A 105 -5.52 3.18 7.65
N PRO A 106 -6.80 3.44 7.97
CA PRO A 106 -7.94 3.06 7.13
C PRO A 106 -8.00 3.80 5.78
N ASN A 107 -7.36 4.97 5.67
CA ASN A 107 -7.31 5.79 4.44
C ASN A 107 -6.56 5.13 3.28
N SER A 108 -5.81 4.06 3.53
CA SER A 108 -5.11 3.27 2.50
C SER A 108 -5.95 2.11 1.97
N MET A 109 -7.23 2.01 2.38
CA MET A 109 -8.10 0.89 2.10
C MET A 109 -9.36 1.28 1.35
N SER A 110 -9.66 0.54 0.28
CA SER A 110 -10.95 0.61 -0.42
C SER A 110 -11.76 -0.65 -0.20
N SER A 111 -13.08 -0.51 0.00
CA SER A 111 -14.04 -1.63 0.10
C SER A 111 -14.58 -2.12 -1.26
N THR A 112 -14.20 -1.42 -2.33
CA THR A 112 -14.67 -1.66 -3.69
C THR A 112 -13.61 -2.43 -4.47
N ASP A 113 -14.03 -3.42 -5.26
CA ASP A 113 -13.20 -4.10 -6.24
C ASP A 113 -12.49 -3.07 -7.14
N VAL A 114 -11.16 -3.22 -7.32
CA VAL A 114 -10.38 -2.31 -8.15
C VAL A 114 -10.67 -2.59 -9.62
N THR A 115 -11.70 -1.94 -10.17
CA THR A 115 -11.87 -1.81 -11.61
C THR A 115 -10.94 -0.70 -12.10
N SER A 116 -9.65 -1.02 -12.20
CA SER A 116 -8.61 -0.25 -12.89
C SER A 116 -8.75 1.27 -12.75
N THR A 117 -8.55 1.81 -11.56
CA THR A 117 -8.06 3.18 -11.44
C THR A 117 -6.56 3.10 -11.32
N THR A 118 -5.89 3.57 -12.37
CA THR A 118 -4.45 3.82 -12.37
C THR A 118 -4.08 4.41 -11.02
N ALA A 119 -3.14 3.78 -10.34
CA ALA A 119 -2.72 4.18 -9.01
C ALA A 119 -1.99 5.53 -9.07
N ALA A 120 -2.77 6.60 -9.20
CA ALA A 120 -2.26 7.96 -9.25
C ALA A 120 -1.70 8.39 -7.88
N ASN A 121 -1.98 7.66 -6.80
CA ASN A 121 -1.68 8.09 -5.43
C ASN A 121 -1.00 7.06 -4.51
N GLY A 122 -0.37 6.02 -5.07
CA GLY A 122 0.39 5.06 -4.26
C GLY A 122 -0.47 4.17 -3.35
N SER A 123 0.00 2.94 -3.17
CA SER A 123 -0.42 1.97 -2.14
C SER A 123 -1.91 1.94 -1.76
N VAL A 124 -2.80 1.87 -2.75
CA VAL A 124 -4.21 1.52 -2.48
C VAL A 124 -4.28 0.00 -2.37
N VAL A 125 -4.54 -0.48 -1.15
CA VAL A 125 -4.90 -1.88 -0.89
C VAL A 125 -6.42 -1.97 -0.88
N THR A 126 -6.97 -3.00 -1.50
CA THR A 126 -8.43 -3.20 -1.52
C THR A 126 -8.79 -4.40 -0.68
N TYR A 127 -9.88 -4.26 0.08
CA TYR A 127 -10.48 -5.32 0.87
C TYR A 127 -11.90 -5.58 0.40
N LYS A 128 -12.19 -6.81 0.02
CA LYS A 128 -13.54 -7.24 -0.30
C LYS A 128 -13.89 -8.48 0.50
N ARG A 129 -14.92 -8.38 1.35
CA ARG A 129 -15.56 -9.52 2.00
C ARG A 129 -16.37 -10.31 0.96
N CYS A 130 -16.28 -11.64 1.00
CA CYS A 130 -17.13 -12.53 0.23
C CYS A 130 -18.49 -12.71 0.92
N THR A 131 -19.48 -13.17 0.15
CA THR A 131 -20.78 -13.59 0.70
C THR A 131 -20.66 -14.84 1.58
N THR A 132 -19.71 -15.72 1.27
CA THR A 132 -19.28 -16.83 2.13
C THR A 132 -18.20 -16.37 3.12
N ASN A 133 -17.89 -17.16 4.15
CA ASN A 133 -16.80 -16.93 5.12
C ASN A 133 -15.41 -16.86 4.45
N GLY A 134 -15.14 -15.76 3.76
CA GLY A 134 -13.87 -15.43 3.15
C GLY A 134 -13.79 -13.96 2.77
N ALA A 135 -12.61 -13.55 2.37
CA ALA A 135 -12.32 -12.22 1.86
C ALA A 135 -11.17 -12.26 0.85
N LYS A 136 -11.14 -11.29 -0.06
CA LYS A 136 -10.00 -11.03 -0.94
C LYS A 136 -9.37 -9.71 -0.56
N VAL A 137 -8.05 -9.71 -0.50
CA VAL A 137 -7.24 -8.49 -0.38
C VAL A 137 -6.42 -8.33 -1.65
N ARG A 138 -6.44 -7.15 -2.27
CA ARG A 138 -5.72 -6.88 -3.53
C ARG A 138 -4.68 -5.78 -3.35
N TYR A 139 -3.54 -5.92 -4.03
CA TYR A 139 -2.57 -4.84 -4.20
C TYR A 139 -2.07 -4.75 -5.64
N TRP A 140 -1.50 -3.60 -5.97
CA TRP A 140 -0.81 -3.38 -7.24
C TRP A 140 0.65 -3.82 -7.14
N ASP A 141 1.04 -4.76 -7.98
CA ASP A 141 2.44 -5.10 -8.24
C ASP A 141 2.95 -4.28 -9.43
N TYR A 142 3.93 -3.41 -9.18
CA TYR A 142 4.61 -2.59 -10.20
C TYR A 142 5.96 -3.16 -10.61
N ALA A 143 6.37 -4.31 -10.04
CA ALA A 143 7.59 -5.00 -10.39
C ALA A 143 7.40 -5.88 -11.64
N ALA A 144 6.17 -6.27 -11.95
CA ALA A 144 5.81 -6.92 -13.22
C ALA A 144 5.96 -5.97 -14.43
N THR A 145 6.26 -6.54 -15.61
CA THR A 145 6.44 -5.83 -16.89
C THR A 145 5.21 -4.99 -17.28
N THR A 146 4.03 -5.40 -16.79
CA THR A 146 2.79 -4.63 -16.80
C THR A 146 2.25 -4.60 -15.36
N PRO A 147 1.91 -3.42 -14.80
CA PRO A 147 1.33 -3.34 -13.46
C PRO A 147 0.10 -4.24 -13.36
N ALA A 148 0.11 -5.17 -12.42
CA ALA A 148 -0.93 -6.17 -12.28
C ALA A 148 -1.53 -6.13 -10.87
N LEU A 149 -2.81 -6.46 -10.77
CA LEU A 149 -3.46 -6.71 -9.49
C LEU A 149 -3.07 -8.11 -9.01
N VAL A 150 -2.61 -8.19 -7.79
CA VAL A 150 -2.30 -9.45 -7.12
C VAL A 150 -3.27 -9.66 -5.98
N ASP A 151 -3.93 -10.82 -6.00
CA ASP A 151 -4.96 -11.21 -5.05
C ASP A 151 -4.36 -12.09 -3.94
N LYS A 152 -4.66 -11.74 -2.69
CA LYS A 152 -4.45 -12.58 -1.52
C LYS A 152 -5.81 -13.03 -0.99
N ASN A 153 -6.05 -14.32 -1.13
CA ASN A 153 -7.29 -14.97 -0.71
C ASN A 153 -7.24 -15.33 0.77
N LEU A 154 -8.32 -15.03 1.50
CA LEU A 154 -8.49 -15.33 2.92
C LEU A 154 -9.75 -16.18 3.05
N GLY A 155 -9.61 -17.43 3.52
CA GLY A 155 -10.76 -18.33 3.70
C GLY A 155 -11.42 -18.72 2.37
N ASN A 156 -12.74 -18.92 2.39
CA ASN A 156 -13.49 -19.36 1.22
C ASN A 156 -13.82 -18.18 0.29
N VAL A 157 -13.11 -18.12 -0.84
CA VAL A 157 -13.24 -17.04 -1.83
C VAL A 157 -14.07 -17.42 -3.07
N THR A 158 -14.74 -18.58 -3.08
CA THR A 158 -15.49 -19.06 -4.25
C THR A 158 -16.61 -18.12 -4.70
N THR A 159 -17.16 -17.31 -3.79
CA THR A 159 -18.23 -16.33 -4.10
C THR A 159 -17.74 -14.89 -4.12
N CYS A 160 -16.42 -14.66 -4.07
CA CYS A 160 -15.87 -13.31 -4.18
C CYS A 160 -15.71 -12.91 -5.65
N PRO A 161 -16.16 -11.70 -6.05
CA PRO A 161 -15.86 -11.13 -7.37
C PRO A 161 -14.37 -10.88 -7.57
#